data_AF-A0A9D5A5V9-F1
#
_entry.id   AF-A0A9D5A5V9-F1
#
_cell.length_a   1.000
_cell.length_b   1.000
_cell.length_c   1.000
_cell.angle_alpha   90.00
_cell.angle_beta   90.00
_cell.angle_gamma   90.00
#
_symmetry.space_group_name_H-M   'P 1'
#
loop_
_entity.id
_entity.type
_entity.pdbx_description
1 polymer ?
#
loop_
_entity_poly.entity_id
_entity_poly.type
_entity_poly.pdbx_seq_one_letter_code
_entity_poly.pdbx_strand_id
1 'polypeptide(L)'
;KTLGENTATIDSSFLIIPNYFPMTRKKVKLAFISDDSARKATYKKRKKGILKKVSELTILCGIPACAIISNPFDSKTEVWPDLDGAKQVIERYQSSSVIDGTKNVNQESFLLQRITKAREHLKKLKNENHEKEMNIRMIEYMKKKDLPDDVSVSDLKEFEKLVEKNVKEIDSKIAPGSLD
;
A
#
# COMPACT_ATOMS: atom_id res chain seq x y z
N LYS A 1 -56.00 13.47 47.41
CA LYS A 1 -54.51 13.42 47.32
C LYS A 1 -54.11 11.95 47.47
N THR A 2 -53.94 11.28 46.35
CA THR A 2 -53.58 9.87 46.24
C THR A 2 -52.43 9.78 45.25
N LEU A 3 -51.38 9.05 45.66
CA LEU A 3 -50.37 8.38 44.83
C LEU A 3 -51.00 7.88 43.50
N GLY A 4 -50.37 7.93 42.34
CA GLY A 4 -48.96 7.73 42.03
C GLY A 4 -48.85 6.43 41.22
N GLU A 5 -48.98 6.50 39.89
CA GLU A 5 -48.63 5.41 38.99
C GLU A 5 -47.93 5.98 37.74
N ASN A 6 -46.63 5.68 37.64
CA ASN A 6 -45.80 5.93 36.49
C ASN A 6 -46.11 4.86 35.43
N THR A 7 -46.62 5.27 34.27
CA THR A 7 -46.64 4.40 33.08
C THR A 7 -45.67 4.95 32.05
N ALA A 8 -44.50 4.32 31.99
CA ALA A 8 -43.53 4.55 30.94
C ALA A 8 -44.14 4.10 29.60
N THR A 9 -44.42 5.05 28.71
CA THR A 9 -44.72 4.77 27.31
C THR A 9 -43.45 4.24 26.64
N ILE A 10 -43.38 2.93 26.50
CA ILE A 10 -42.37 2.23 25.71
C ILE A 10 -42.67 2.55 24.24
N ASP A 11 -41.81 3.35 23.63
CA ASP A 11 -41.90 3.74 22.23
C ASP A 11 -41.80 2.49 21.34
N SER A 12 -42.95 2.13 20.73
CA SER A 12 -43.13 1.01 19.80
C SER A 12 -42.54 1.32 18.41
N SER A 13 -41.33 1.88 18.38
CA SER A 13 -40.58 2.19 17.16
C SER A 13 -39.28 1.40 17.08
N PHE A 14 -39.24 0.19 17.68
CA PHE A 14 -38.20 -0.80 17.41
C PHE A 14 -38.54 -1.55 16.10
N LEU A 15 -38.52 -0.82 14.98
CA LEU A 15 -38.29 -1.45 13.68
C LEU A 15 -36.81 -1.87 13.66
N ILE A 16 -36.57 -3.10 14.09
CA ILE A 16 -35.30 -3.79 13.88
C ILE A 16 -35.10 -3.86 12.37
N ILE A 17 -34.27 -2.97 11.83
CA ILE A 17 -33.72 -3.09 10.49
C ILE A 17 -32.79 -4.32 10.52
N PRO A 18 -33.16 -5.45 9.88
CA PRO A 18 -32.27 -6.59 9.81
C PRO A 18 -31.13 -6.19 8.87
N ASN A 19 -29.90 -6.24 9.38
CA ASN A 19 -28.62 -5.87 8.75
C ASN A 19 -28.04 -4.48 9.10
N TYR A 20 -27.88 -4.18 10.39
CA TYR A 20 -26.81 -3.26 10.83
C TYR A 20 -25.56 -4.04 11.25
N PHE A 21 -25.05 -4.90 10.36
CA PHE A 21 -23.64 -5.24 10.43
C PHE A 21 -22.88 -4.04 9.87
N PRO A 22 -22.10 -3.29 10.67
CA PRO A 22 -21.29 -2.23 10.12
C PRO A 22 -20.37 -2.87 9.07
N MET A 23 -20.51 -2.47 7.81
CA MET A 23 -19.64 -2.92 6.73
C MET A 23 -18.20 -2.79 7.22
N THR A 24 -17.57 -3.93 7.50
CA THR A 24 -16.19 -3.97 7.96
C THR A 24 -15.36 -3.26 6.91
N ARG A 25 -14.47 -2.37 7.37
CA ARG A 25 -13.68 -1.52 6.49
C ARG A 25 -12.84 -2.42 5.58
N LYS A 26 -13.24 -2.57 4.31
CA LYS A 26 -12.47 -3.32 3.33
C LYS A 26 -11.10 -2.66 3.15
N LYS A 27 -10.06 -3.48 3.06
CA LYS A 27 -8.70 -3.01 2.76
C LYS A 27 -8.72 -2.28 1.42
N VAL A 28 -8.34 -1.00 1.43
CA VAL A 28 -8.33 -0.13 0.25
C VAL A 28 -6.99 -0.23 -0.47
N LYS A 29 -7.02 -0.30 -1.80
CA LYS A 29 -5.82 -0.15 -2.63
C LYS A 29 -5.37 1.32 -2.59
N LEU A 30 -4.08 1.57 -2.34
CA LEU A 30 -3.49 2.92 -2.37
C LEU A 30 -3.17 3.31 -3.83
N ALA A 31 -4.20 3.56 -4.61
CA ALA A 31 -4.12 4.00 -6.00
C ALA A 31 -5.14 5.12 -6.25
N PHE A 32 -5.04 5.76 -7.42
CA PHE A 32 -6.05 6.72 -7.85
C PHE A 32 -7.44 6.03 -7.91
N ILE A 33 -8.45 6.66 -7.32
CA ILE A 33 -9.83 6.15 -7.32
C ILE A 33 -10.47 6.66 -8.60
N SER A 34 -10.74 5.79 -9.58
CA SER A 34 -11.29 6.21 -10.88
C SER A 34 -12.71 6.77 -10.77
N ASP A 35 -13.56 6.14 -9.95
CA ASP A 35 -14.94 6.58 -9.72
C ASP A 35 -15.00 7.94 -9.01
N ASP A 36 -15.62 8.93 -9.64
CA ASP A 36 -15.62 10.31 -9.16
C ASP A 36 -16.40 10.48 -7.84
N SER A 37 -17.56 9.84 -7.74
CA SER A 37 -18.40 9.91 -6.54
C SER A 37 -17.71 9.29 -5.32
N ALA A 38 -17.16 8.08 -5.45
CA ALA A 38 -16.37 7.44 -4.42
C ALA A 38 -15.10 8.23 -4.08
N ARG A 39 -14.44 8.82 -5.09
CA ARG A 39 -13.25 9.66 -4.89
C ARG A 39 -13.60 10.91 -4.07
N LYS A 40 -14.69 11.62 -4.40
CA LYS A 40 -15.16 12.81 -3.67
C LYS A 40 -15.61 12.47 -2.25
N ALA A 41 -16.35 11.38 -2.06
CA ALA A 41 -16.76 10.91 -0.74
C ALA A 41 -15.55 10.50 0.13
N THR A 42 -14.58 9.81 -0.45
CA THR A 42 -13.35 9.40 0.23
C THR A 42 -12.50 10.61 0.59
N TYR A 43 -12.37 11.59 -0.30
CA TYR A 43 -11.67 12.85 -0.05
C TYR A 43 -12.26 13.57 1.18
N LYS A 44 -13.58 13.78 1.22
CA LYS A 44 -14.25 14.44 2.36
C LYS A 44 -13.97 13.72 3.68
N LYS A 45 -14.07 12.38 3.70
CA LYS A 45 -13.80 11.57 4.90
C LYS A 45 -12.33 11.63 5.33
N ARG A 46 -11.38 11.47 4.39
CA ARG A 46 -9.94 11.49 4.69
C ARG A 46 -9.45 12.87 5.09
N LYS A 47 -9.93 13.94 4.44
CA LYS A 47 -9.64 15.34 4.81
C LYS A 47 -9.97 15.59 6.27
N LYS A 48 -11.20 15.28 6.68
CA LYS A 48 -11.63 15.41 8.09
C LYS A 48 -10.76 14.58 9.03
N GLY A 49 -10.40 13.36 8.64
CA GLY A 49 -9.53 12.48 9.44
C GLY A 49 -8.11 13.04 9.61
N ILE A 50 -7.51 13.56 8.54
CA ILE A 50 -6.17 14.17 8.57
C ILE A 50 -6.18 15.40 9.47
N LEU A 51 -7.12 16.32 9.27
CA LEU A 51 -7.22 17.54 10.09
C LEU A 51 -7.39 17.21 11.58
N LYS A 52 -8.23 16.22 11.91
CA LYS A 52 -8.39 15.74 13.29
C LYS A 52 -7.08 15.21 13.85
N LYS A 53 -6.32 14.43 13.06
CA LYS A 53 -5.05 13.86 13.50
C LYS A 53 -3.96 14.93 13.69
N VAL A 54 -3.90 15.93 12.82
CA VAL A 54 -2.97 17.06 12.96
C VAL A 54 -3.30 17.87 14.22
N SER A 55 -4.59 18.13 14.48
CA SER A 55 -5.05 18.78 15.70
C SER A 55 -4.70 17.98 16.96
N GLU A 56 -5.01 16.68 16.99
CA GLU A 56 -4.64 15.78 18.09
C GLU A 56 -3.13 15.78 18.34
N LEU A 57 -2.32 15.69 17.27
CA LEU A 57 -0.87 15.69 17.37
C LEU A 57 -0.33 17.00 17.96
N THR A 58 -0.88 18.13 17.52
CA THR A 58 -0.52 19.47 18.02
C THR A 58 -0.82 19.59 19.51
N ILE A 59 -2.00 19.10 19.94
CA ILE A 59 -2.45 19.17 21.34
C ILE A 59 -1.65 18.21 22.23
N LEU A 60 -1.50 16.95 21.82
CA LEU A 60 -0.91 15.91 22.65
C LEU A 60 0.61 16.04 22.78
N CYS A 61 1.27 16.46 21.72
CA CYS A 61 2.73 16.56 21.70
C CYS A 61 3.24 18.01 21.88
N GLY A 62 2.36 19.01 21.89
CA GLY A 62 2.74 20.42 21.99
C GLY A 62 3.60 20.90 20.82
N ILE A 63 3.54 20.22 19.67
CA ILE A 63 4.34 20.56 18.49
C ILE A 63 3.56 21.46 17.54
N PRO A 64 4.16 22.54 17.01
CA PRO A 64 3.51 23.35 15.98
C PRO A 64 3.39 22.56 14.68
N ALA A 65 2.17 22.46 14.15
CA ALA A 65 1.91 21.80 12.87
C ALA A 65 0.81 22.56 12.11
N CYS A 66 0.84 22.48 10.78
CA CYS A 66 -0.20 23.00 9.91
C CYS A 66 -0.49 22.00 8.78
N ALA A 67 -1.67 22.12 8.17
CA ALA A 67 -2.04 21.31 7.02
C ALA A 67 -2.63 22.19 5.91
N ILE A 68 -2.14 22.00 4.68
CA ILE A 68 -2.64 22.65 3.46
C ILE A 68 -3.12 21.54 2.53
N ILE A 69 -4.42 21.52 2.22
CA ILE A 69 -5.05 20.47 1.42
C ILE A 69 -5.79 21.11 0.25
N SER A 70 -5.25 20.91 -0.95
CA SER A 70 -5.89 21.30 -2.21
C SER A 70 -6.65 20.12 -2.81
N ASN A 71 -7.69 20.40 -3.59
CA ASN A 71 -8.46 19.37 -4.25
C ASN A 71 -9.00 19.83 -5.61
N PRO A 72 -9.28 18.90 -6.54
CA PRO A 72 -9.77 19.23 -7.88
C PRO A 72 -11.29 19.46 -7.94
N PHE A 73 -12.03 19.23 -6.85
CA PHE A 73 -13.50 19.31 -6.84
C PHE A 73 -14.02 20.71 -6.51
N ASP A 74 -13.31 21.42 -5.65
CA ASP A 74 -13.65 22.74 -5.15
C ASP A 74 -12.42 23.65 -5.31
N SER A 75 -12.60 24.89 -5.76
CA SER A 75 -11.52 25.87 -5.91
C SER A 75 -10.91 26.34 -4.57
N LYS A 76 -11.52 25.95 -3.44
CA LYS A 76 -11.07 26.32 -2.11
C LYS A 76 -10.00 25.36 -1.60
N THR A 77 -8.82 25.91 -1.32
CA THR A 77 -7.79 25.20 -0.53
C THR A 77 -8.18 25.23 0.93
N GLU A 78 -8.15 24.07 1.57
CA GLU A 78 -8.38 23.95 3.01
C GLU A 78 -7.05 24.19 3.73
N VAL A 79 -7.05 25.10 4.70
CA VAL A 79 -5.88 25.43 5.51
C VAL A 79 -6.27 25.28 6.97
N TRP A 80 -5.46 24.55 7.73
CA TRP A 80 -5.61 24.39 9.17
C TRP A 80 -4.30 24.78 9.88
N PRO A 81 -4.37 25.45 11.04
CA PRO A 81 -5.59 25.87 11.77
C PRO A 81 -6.35 27.00 11.08
N ASP A 82 -5.63 27.99 10.58
CA ASP A 82 -6.08 29.07 9.70
C ASP A 82 -4.88 29.53 8.85
N LEU A 83 -5.08 30.55 8.01
CA LEU A 83 -4.03 31.04 7.13
C LEU A 83 -2.82 31.60 7.89
N ASP A 84 -3.05 32.36 8.96
CA ASP A 84 -1.97 33.04 9.66
C ASP A 84 -1.20 32.09 10.59
N GLY A 85 -1.88 31.17 11.25
CA GLY A 85 -1.25 30.08 11.99
C GLY A 85 -0.43 29.16 11.09
N ALA A 86 -0.93 28.83 9.89
CA ALA A 86 -0.15 28.06 8.92
C ALA A 86 1.10 28.82 8.44
N LYS A 87 0.99 30.13 8.15
CA LYS A 87 2.16 30.95 7.79
C LYS A 87 3.22 30.96 8.89
N GLN A 88 2.83 31.14 10.15
CA GLN A 88 3.76 31.13 11.28
C GLN A 88 4.52 29.79 11.39
N VAL A 89 3.83 28.66 11.19
CA VAL A 89 4.47 27.34 11.20
C VAL A 89 5.46 27.21 10.05
N ILE A 90 5.09 27.67 8.85
CA ILE A 90 5.95 27.63 7.66
C ILE A 90 7.18 28.53 7.81
N GLU A 91 7.02 29.76 8.29
CA GLU A 91 8.13 30.69 8.54
C GLU A 91 9.10 30.12 9.58
N ARG A 92 8.58 29.55 10.66
CA ARG A 92 9.40 28.84 11.66
C ARG A 92 10.16 27.66 11.06
N TYR A 93 9.52 26.91 10.18
CA TYR A 93 10.17 25.79 9.48
C TYR A 93 11.31 26.28 8.57
N GLN A 94 11.04 27.31 7.75
CA GLN A 94 12.01 27.87 6.81
C GLN A 94 13.21 28.55 7.49
N SER A 95 13.00 29.16 8.65
CA SER A 95 14.05 29.83 9.44
C SER A 95 14.92 28.87 10.26
N SER A 96 14.56 27.58 10.33
CA SER A 96 15.35 26.60 11.06
C SER A 96 16.60 26.17 10.25
N SER A 97 17.79 26.27 10.85
CA SER A 97 19.07 25.88 10.23
C SER A 97 19.25 24.36 10.08
N VAL A 98 18.29 23.58 10.60
CA VAL A 98 18.25 22.12 10.58
C VAL A 98 17.05 21.66 9.75
N ILE A 99 16.98 22.09 8.49
CA ILE A 99 16.13 21.41 7.51
C ILE A 99 16.84 20.08 7.19
N ASP A 100 16.67 19.10 8.07
CA ASP A 100 17.03 17.73 7.78
C ASP A 100 16.05 17.20 6.71
N GLY A 101 16.38 17.47 5.44
CA GLY A 101 15.57 17.11 4.29
C GLY A 101 15.26 15.62 4.19
N THR A 102 15.97 14.76 4.94
CA THR A 102 15.68 13.33 5.05
C THR A 102 14.40 13.02 5.82
N LYS A 103 13.94 13.92 6.70
CA LYS A 103 12.70 13.79 7.47
C LYS A 103 11.46 14.24 6.69
N ASN A 104 11.64 14.94 5.58
CA ASN A 104 10.54 15.34 4.71
C ASN A 104 10.07 14.15 3.88
N VAL A 105 8.81 13.75 4.06
CA VAL A 105 8.20 12.75 3.19
C VAL A 105 7.80 13.44 1.88
N ASN A 106 8.66 13.34 0.86
CA ASN A 106 8.39 13.85 -0.47
C ASN A 106 7.48 12.88 -1.26
N GLN A 107 6.46 13.42 -1.93
CA GLN A 107 5.61 12.65 -2.83
C GLN A 107 6.43 11.99 -3.96
N GLU A 108 7.43 12.68 -4.49
CA GLU A 108 8.30 12.15 -5.55
C GLU A 108 9.09 10.93 -5.05
N SER A 109 9.75 11.03 -3.89
CA SER A 109 10.52 9.90 -3.32
C SER A 109 9.61 8.71 -3.01
N PHE A 110 8.40 8.96 -2.51
CA PHE A 110 7.39 7.92 -2.32
C PHE A 110 6.98 7.25 -3.64
N LEU A 111 6.75 8.02 -4.70
CA LEU A 111 6.39 7.49 -6.01
C LEU A 111 7.54 6.69 -6.63
N LEU A 112 8.78 7.20 -6.55
CA LEU A 112 9.99 6.50 -7.00
C LEU A 112 10.14 5.17 -6.27
N GLN A 113 9.98 5.13 -4.94
CA GLN A 113 10.04 3.89 -4.17
C GLN A 113 8.99 2.88 -4.66
N ARG A 114 7.78 3.33 -4.99
CA ARG A 114 6.73 2.45 -5.53
C ARG A 114 7.05 1.95 -6.93
N ILE A 115 7.59 2.80 -7.79
CA ILE A 115 8.04 2.41 -9.13
C ILE A 115 9.13 1.34 -9.03
N THR A 116 10.11 1.53 -8.16
CA THR A 116 11.18 0.56 -7.91
C THR A 116 10.61 -0.79 -7.46
N LYS A 117 9.72 -0.81 -6.45
CA LYS A 117 9.06 -2.05 -6.01
C LYS A 117 8.27 -2.73 -7.13
N ALA A 118 7.56 -1.96 -7.95
CA ALA A 118 6.83 -2.50 -9.09
C ALA A 118 7.77 -3.11 -10.15
N ARG A 119 8.91 -2.46 -10.43
CA ARG A 119 9.94 -2.96 -11.35
C ARG A 119 10.60 -4.22 -10.83
N GLU A 120 10.93 -4.29 -9.55
CA GLU A 120 11.47 -5.49 -8.90
C GLU A 120 10.50 -6.65 -9.00
N HIS A 121 9.22 -6.41 -8.71
CA HIS A 121 8.18 -7.42 -8.84
C HIS A 121 8.02 -7.91 -10.30
N LEU A 122 8.03 -6.98 -11.27
CA LEU A 122 7.99 -7.33 -12.69
C LEU A 122 9.22 -8.17 -13.09
N LYS A 123 10.41 -7.81 -12.62
CA LYS A 123 11.65 -8.57 -12.88
C LYS A 123 11.56 -9.99 -12.31
N LYS A 124 11.05 -10.13 -11.08
CA LYS A 124 10.83 -11.43 -10.44
C LYS A 124 9.89 -12.30 -11.27
N LEU A 125 8.74 -11.76 -11.69
CA LEU A 125 7.78 -12.47 -12.54
C LEU A 125 8.37 -12.86 -13.91
N LYS A 126 9.17 -11.98 -14.54
CA LYS A 126 9.84 -12.29 -15.80
C LYS A 126 10.82 -13.46 -15.64
N ASN A 127 11.63 -13.44 -14.57
CA ASN A 127 12.57 -14.52 -14.29
C ASN A 127 11.84 -15.84 -14.00
N GLU A 128 10.75 -15.81 -13.21
CA GLU A 128 9.93 -16.99 -12.91
C GLU A 128 9.27 -17.55 -14.17
N ASN A 129 8.76 -16.69 -15.07
CA ASN A 129 8.18 -17.13 -16.34
C ASN A 129 9.25 -17.75 -17.24
N HIS A 130 10.41 -17.13 -17.34
CA HIS A 130 11.52 -17.65 -18.15
C HIS A 130 12.03 -19.00 -17.62
N GLU A 131 12.17 -19.16 -16.30
CA GLU A 131 12.55 -20.44 -15.68
C GLU A 131 11.50 -21.54 -15.95
N LYS A 132 10.21 -21.19 -15.96
CA LYS A 132 9.14 -22.13 -16.33
C LYS A 132 9.15 -22.51 -17.79
N GLU A 133 9.32 -21.54 -18.70
CA GLU A 133 9.46 -21.78 -20.14
C GLU A 133 10.64 -22.70 -20.44
N MET A 134 11.78 -22.47 -19.77
CA MET A 134 12.95 -23.32 -19.89
C MET A 134 12.70 -24.74 -19.40
N ASN A 135 12.10 -24.90 -18.22
CA ASN A 135 11.75 -26.22 -17.69
C ASN A 135 10.79 -26.99 -18.64
N ILE A 136 9.80 -26.30 -19.21
CA ILE A 136 8.87 -26.91 -20.17
C ILE A 136 9.62 -27.43 -21.40
N ARG A 137 10.47 -26.60 -22.00
CA ARG A 137 11.29 -27.00 -23.16
C ARG A 137 12.22 -28.16 -22.83
N MET A 138 12.85 -28.16 -21.64
CA MET A 138 13.71 -29.26 -21.19
C MET A 138 12.96 -30.60 -21.16
N ILE A 139 11.74 -30.59 -20.58
CA ILE A 139 10.89 -31.78 -20.48
C ILE A 139 10.51 -32.29 -21.88
N GLU A 140 10.24 -31.38 -22.82
CA GLU A 140 9.95 -31.77 -24.21
C GLU A 140 11.13 -32.45 -24.89
N TYR A 141 12.37 -31.96 -24.69
CA TYR A 141 13.58 -32.60 -25.24
C TYR A 141 13.81 -33.98 -24.64
N MET A 142 13.70 -34.10 -23.31
CA MET A 142 13.86 -35.39 -22.63
C MET A 142 12.84 -36.43 -23.12
N LYS A 143 11.62 -36.00 -23.46
CA LYS A 143 10.59 -36.90 -24.01
C LYS A 143 10.86 -37.33 -25.45
N LYS A 144 11.28 -36.39 -26.31
CA LYS A 144 11.48 -36.66 -27.74
C LYS A 144 12.81 -37.36 -28.03
N LYS A 145 13.78 -37.30 -27.11
CA LYS A 145 15.17 -37.77 -27.27
C LYS A 145 15.96 -37.12 -28.41
N ASP A 146 15.40 -36.08 -29.03
CA ASP A 146 16.03 -35.29 -30.07
C ASP A 146 15.95 -33.80 -29.72
N LEU A 147 16.98 -33.05 -30.11
CA LEU A 147 17.03 -31.60 -29.99
C LEU A 147 16.21 -30.99 -31.15
N PRO A 148 15.26 -30.07 -30.90
CA PRO A 148 14.55 -29.43 -31.98
C PRO A 148 15.44 -28.47 -32.77
N ASP A 149 15.09 -28.29 -34.05
CA ASP A 149 15.86 -27.52 -35.01
C ASP A 149 15.95 -26.01 -34.70
N ASP A 150 15.10 -25.51 -33.79
CA ASP A 150 15.02 -24.10 -33.40
C ASP A 150 15.84 -23.74 -32.14
N VAL A 151 16.59 -24.69 -31.58
CA VAL A 151 17.39 -24.47 -30.36
C VAL A 151 18.61 -23.60 -30.66
N SER A 152 18.66 -22.42 -30.06
CA SER A 152 19.83 -21.55 -30.17
C SER A 152 20.94 -21.95 -29.19
N VAL A 153 22.18 -21.57 -29.52
CA VAL A 153 23.33 -21.73 -28.62
C VAL A 153 23.12 -21.01 -27.28
N SER A 154 22.34 -19.91 -27.29
CA SER A 154 21.97 -19.19 -26.08
C SER A 154 21.04 -20.00 -25.18
N ASP A 155 20.06 -20.70 -25.75
CA ASP A 155 19.17 -21.59 -25.00
C ASP A 155 19.97 -22.71 -24.32
N LEU A 156 20.92 -23.33 -25.04
CA LEU A 156 21.78 -24.39 -24.49
C LEU A 156 22.61 -23.91 -23.29
N LYS A 157 23.14 -22.69 -23.35
CA LYS A 157 23.90 -22.09 -22.25
C LYS A 157 23.02 -21.77 -21.04
N GLU A 158 21.75 -21.46 -21.26
CA GLU A 158 20.76 -21.27 -20.19
C GLU A 158 20.35 -22.60 -19.56
N PHE A 159 20.17 -23.66 -20.37
CA PHE A 159 19.95 -25.02 -19.86
C PHE A 159 21.09 -25.52 -19.00
N GLU A 160 22.34 -25.36 -19.43
CA GLU A 160 23.52 -25.74 -18.66
C GLU A 160 23.51 -25.08 -17.27
N LYS A 161 23.28 -23.77 -17.20
CA LYS A 161 23.16 -23.03 -15.93
C LYS A 161 22.02 -23.55 -15.05
N LEU A 162 20.89 -23.91 -15.65
CA LEU A 162 19.73 -24.43 -14.92
C LEU A 162 20.02 -25.82 -14.34
N VAL A 163 20.68 -26.69 -15.11
CA VAL A 163 21.11 -28.02 -14.65
C VAL A 163 22.10 -27.88 -13.51
N GLU A 164 23.13 -27.04 -13.64
CA GLU A 164 24.09 -26.78 -12.57
C GLU A 164 23.43 -26.29 -11.28
N LYS A 165 22.45 -25.38 -11.39
CA LYS A 165 21.69 -24.87 -10.24
C LYS A 165 20.91 -26.01 -9.56
N ASN A 166 20.21 -26.84 -10.33
CA ASN A 166 19.42 -27.95 -9.80
C ASN A 166 20.30 -29.03 -9.16
N VAL A 167 21.43 -29.38 -9.77
CA VAL A 167 22.43 -30.31 -9.19
C VAL A 167 22.94 -29.78 -7.85
N LYS A 168 23.34 -28.49 -7.79
CA LYS A 168 23.76 -27.84 -6.54
C LYS A 168 22.66 -27.87 -5.47
N GLU A 169 21.40 -27.65 -5.83
CA GLU A 169 20.29 -27.70 -4.89
C GLU A 169 20.06 -29.12 -4.37
N ILE A 170 20.16 -30.14 -5.22
CA ILE A 170 20.08 -31.55 -4.83
C ILE A 170 21.24 -31.91 -3.89
N ASP A 171 22.48 -31.58 -4.26
CA ASP A 171 23.66 -31.84 -3.43
C ASP A 171 23.54 -31.19 -2.05
N SER A 172 23.03 -29.95 -1.99
CA SER A 172 22.81 -29.24 -0.72
C SER A 172 21.76 -29.88 0.19
N LYS A 173 20.80 -30.61 -0.39
CA LYS A 173 19.75 -31.35 0.36
C LYS A 173 20.19 -32.76 0.74
N ILE A 174 21.16 -33.33 0.02
CA ILE A 174 21.74 -34.65 0.29
C ILE A 174 22.89 -34.56 1.30
N ALA A 175 23.54 -33.39 1.43
CA ALA A 175 24.55 -33.17 2.45
C ALA A 175 23.97 -33.48 3.84
N PRO A 176 24.47 -34.50 4.56
CA PRO A 176 23.96 -34.83 5.88
C PRO A 176 24.18 -33.62 6.79
N GLY A 177 23.12 -33.17 7.46
CA GLY A 177 23.26 -32.26 8.58
C GLY A 177 24.33 -32.83 9.51
N SER A 178 25.38 -32.04 9.75
CA SER A 178 26.33 -32.30 10.82
C SER A 178 25.54 -32.39 12.13
N LEU A 179 25.23 -33.62 12.52
CA LEU A 179 24.95 -34.00 13.89
C LEU A 179 26.27 -33.85 14.65
N ASP A 180 26.48 -32.68 15.23
CA ASP A 180 27.26 -32.49 16.45
C ASP A 180 26.29 -32.07 17.56
#